data_AF-A0A3P6U5E8-F1
#
_entry.id   AF-A0A3P6U5E8-F1
#
_cell.length_a   1.000
_cell.length_b   1.000
_cell.length_c   1.000
_cell.angle_alpha   90.00
_cell.angle_beta   90.00
_cell.angle_gamma   90.00
#
_symmetry.space_group_name_H-M   'P 1'
#
loop_
_entity.id
_entity.type
_entity.pdbx_description
1 polymer ?
#
loop_
_entity_poly.entity_id
_entity_poly.type
_entity_poly.pdbx_seq_one_letter_code
_entity_poly.pdbx_strand_id
1 'polypeptide(L)'
;MDGNCGTLTSEVHCTRITPIQGSAAHMGHSGKQIQEISTTVADLTVKETLCLNFSDGTRTQIHTIEYVRMEQQFPVSASYKFGIPLISTACICDCAGADQYCSVDDYKYKNCTKSSVCYRTYHAHQSSSGCLMSSKSEVCCEVEIEPYAGRTYTALKLAQPDTIIILRHRIYERITNRWTEAASEEFEVVVNKGSAKMETVDKRQMEIRTTSGRVIREMPSGMYYFSNDNRVLMMGVRLNEPTESDIHKLGWLRKKDNSWLMRNGMIKITDSQHITIENCKGQRYLTRYNAEYFITYGDRLTDLDLGHPVDEQPWVERAEILNDDRAVRVIHAEGTVIHVSVSSGTRPIIVRHASHLLTFNGTIRMDEQSNRFLNLTILVNFPLTKLGDRNGGKGTLIGYVHRSEDKASTDWSFSIEIGTATRTKFTATIGGIPVGIISDRYVCLQPSGDANAEQCKWLKYEASPLRERQMAHRWQVGVGNCPGCNERGIENFLLKLDPRQWLDGLNSTTEAVTCALEVALIIASILATVLICTKCIIPLARCTISLSKPPKK
;
A
#
# COMPACT_ATOMS: atom_id res chain seq x y z
N MET A 1 -27.25 34.18 -39.06
CA MET A 1 -27.99 33.24 -39.94
C MET A 1 -27.77 31.85 -39.38
N ASP A 2 -28.76 31.38 -38.64
CA ASP A 2 -28.70 30.13 -37.91
C ASP A 2 -28.83 28.96 -38.89
N GLY A 3 -27.69 28.36 -39.21
CA GLY A 3 -27.60 27.16 -40.02
C GLY A 3 -28.13 25.97 -39.23
N ASN A 4 -29.29 25.46 -39.64
CA ASN A 4 -29.94 24.29 -39.08
C ASN A 4 -29.02 23.06 -39.21
N CYS A 5 -28.31 22.69 -38.14
CA CYS A 5 -27.51 21.48 -38.09
C CYS A 5 -28.43 20.26 -38.02
N GLY A 6 -28.44 19.45 -39.09
CA GLY A 6 -29.05 18.13 -39.06
C GLY A 6 -28.43 17.28 -37.94
N THR A 7 -29.28 16.60 -37.18
CA THR A 7 -28.91 15.78 -36.04
C THR A 7 -27.93 14.66 -36.46
N LEU A 8 -26.70 14.70 -35.92
CA LEU A 8 -25.80 13.54 -35.92
C LEU A 8 -26.53 12.39 -35.22
N THR A 9 -26.74 11.28 -35.93
CA THR A 9 -27.46 10.11 -35.41
C THR A 9 -26.58 9.19 -34.56
N SER A 10 -25.31 9.54 -34.33
CA SER A 10 -24.41 8.84 -33.41
C SER A 10 -23.53 9.79 -32.59
N GLU A 11 -23.74 9.76 -31.27
CA GLU A 11 -22.72 9.60 -30.23
C GLU A 11 -21.59 10.62 -30.02
N VAL A 12 -21.46 11.73 -30.76
CA VAL A 12 -20.40 12.73 -30.48
C VAL A 12 -20.95 14.11 -30.10
N HIS A 13 -20.56 14.60 -28.93
CA HIS A 13 -20.82 15.97 -28.47
C HIS A 13 -19.65 16.88 -28.86
N CYS A 14 -19.92 17.93 -29.63
CA CYS A 14 -18.93 18.93 -30.02
C CYS A 14 -18.89 20.03 -28.96
N THR A 15 -17.83 20.04 -28.15
CA THR A 15 -17.68 20.95 -27.03
C THR A 15 -17.65 22.40 -27.50
N ARG A 16 -18.21 23.31 -26.71
CA ARG A 16 -18.22 24.75 -27.02
C ARG A 16 -16.86 25.37 -26.74
N ILE A 17 -15.95 25.23 -27.69
CA ILE A 17 -14.59 25.78 -27.63
C ILE A 17 -14.49 27.06 -28.47
N THR A 18 -13.66 28.02 -28.06
CA THR A 18 -13.33 29.23 -28.82
C THR A 18 -11.94 29.13 -29.44
N PRO A 19 -11.81 28.53 -30.64
CA PRO A 19 -10.50 28.37 -31.26
C PRO A 19 -10.03 29.67 -31.91
N ILE A 20 -8.71 29.82 -32.00
CA ILE A 20 -8.03 30.87 -32.74
C ILE A 20 -7.74 30.34 -34.15
N GLN A 21 -8.25 31.01 -35.18
CA GLN A 21 -7.98 30.66 -36.57
C GLN A 21 -7.09 31.71 -37.21
N GLY A 22 -6.01 31.26 -37.86
CA GLY A 22 -5.11 32.08 -38.66
C GLY A 22 -4.77 31.41 -39.99
N SER A 23 -4.03 32.13 -40.83
CA SER A 23 -3.39 31.55 -42.01
C SER A 23 -1.88 31.75 -41.94
N ALA A 24 -1.14 30.73 -42.38
CA ALA A 24 0.30 30.74 -42.51
C ALA A 24 0.63 30.66 -44.01
N ALA A 25 1.45 31.59 -44.46
CA ALA A 25 1.94 31.64 -45.83
C ALA A 25 3.27 30.90 -45.93
N HIS A 26 3.33 29.82 -46.70
CA HIS A 26 4.60 29.19 -47.03
C HIS A 26 5.26 29.99 -48.17
N MET A 27 6.38 30.65 -47.87
CA MET A 27 7.17 31.36 -48.88
C MET A 27 8.15 30.40 -49.54
N GLY A 28 8.25 30.45 -50.86
CA GLY A 28 9.30 29.75 -51.61
C GLY A 28 10.68 30.37 -51.41
N HIS A 29 11.71 29.67 -51.88
CA HIS A 29 13.10 30.18 -51.92
C HIS A 29 13.25 31.51 -52.69
N SER A 30 12.27 31.88 -53.52
CA SER A 30 12.21 33.16 -54.25
C SER A 30 11.38 34.25 -53.56
N GLY A 31 10.91 34.03 -52.33
CA GLY A 31 10.03 34.97 -51.61
C GLY A 31 8.59 35.07 -52.13
N LYS A 32 8.21 34.28 -53.15
CA LYS A 32 6.80 34.20 -53.62
C LYS A 32 5.99 33.27 -52.72
N GLN A 33 4.76 33.66 -52.41
CA GLN A 33 3.81 32.87 -51.63
C GLN A 33 3.37 31.65 -52.46
N ILE A 34 3.70 30.44 -52.01
CA ILE A 34 3.45 29.19 -52.75
C ILE A 34 2.14 28.55 -52.30
N GLN A 35 1.85 28.58 -50.99
CA GLN A 35 0.70 27.89 -50.43
C GLN A 35 0.23 28.59 -49.15
N GLU A 36 -1.08 28.83 -49.03
CA GLU A 36 -1.70 29.34 -47.82
C GLU A 36 -2.27 28.15 -47.03
N ILE A 37 -1.82 27.99 -45.78
CA ILE A 37 -2.24 26.93 -44.88
C ILE A 37 -3.10 27.57 -43.79
N SER A 38 -4.34 27.13 -43.64
CA SER A 38 -5.18 27.53 -42.51
C SER A 38 -4.76 26.76 -41.27
N THR A 39 -4.55 27.48 -40.17
CA THR A 39 -4.22 26.88 -38.87
C THR A 39 -5.32 27.24 -37.86
N THR A 40 -5.87 26.23 -37.20
CA THR A 40 -6.86 26.36 -36.12
C THR A 40 -6.22 25.87 -34.83
N VAL A 41 -6.12 26.73 -33.83
CA VAL A 41 -5.57 26.40 -32.51
C VAL A 41 -6.69 26.41 -31.48
N ALA A 42 -6.75 25.36 -30.67
CA ALA A 42 -7.77 25.20 -29.63
C ALA A 42 -7.15 24.61 -28.37
N ASP A 43 -7.68 25.04 -27.23
CA ASP A 43 -7.35 24.47 -25.93
C ASP A 43 -8.40 23.42 -25.58
N LEU A 44 -7.94 22.22 -25.22
CA LEU A 44 -8.80 21.11 -24.81
C LEU A 44 -8.43 20.64 -23.41
N THR A 45 -9.45 20.26 -22.65
CA THR A 45 -9.35 19.53 -21.39
C THR A 45 -9.83 18.08 -21.58
N VAL A 46 -9.55 17.22 -20.60
CA VAL A 46 -9.92 15.80 -20.67
C VAL A 46 -11.43 15.65 -20.90
N LYS A 47 -11.79 14.78 -21.84
CA LYS A 47 -13.16 14.47 -22.34
C LYS A 47 -13.78 15.53 -23.26
N GLU A 48 -13.10 16.63 -23.55
CA GLU A 48 -13.58 17.60 -24.55
C GLU A 48 -13.29 17.13 -25.98
N THR A 49 -14.16 17.55 -26.91
CA THR A 49 -14.05 17.23 -28.33
C THR A 49 -14.12 18.48 -29.19
N LEU A 50 -13.06 18.73 -29.98
CA LEU A 50 -13.05 19.74 -31.03
C LEU A 50 -13.66 19.16 -32.31
N CYS A 51 -14.67 19.83 -32.86
CA CYS A 51 -15.30 19.45 -34.12
C CYS A 51 -15.06 20.49 -35.23
N LEU A 52 -14.52 20.03 -36.35
CA LEU A 52 -14.16 20.82 -37.51
C LEU A 52 -14.94 20.32 -38.73
N ASN A 53 -15.81 21.15 -39.28
CA ASN A 53 -16.54 20.86 -40.51
C ASN A 53 -15.78 21.44 -41.71
N PHE A 54 -15.38 20.57 -42.61
CA PHE A 54 -14.77 20.92 -43.88
C PHE A 54 -15.77 20.71 -45.01
N SER A 55 -15.97 21.73 -45.82
CA SER A 55 -16.92 21.72 -46.95
C SER A 55 -16.22 22.24 -48.20
N ASP A 56 -16.07 21.38 -49.20
CA ASP A 56 -15.47 21.74 -50.50
C ASP A 56 -16.54 21.79 -51.61
N GLY A 57 -17.78 22.14 -51.24
CA GLY A 57 -18.93 22.25 -52.16
C GLY A 57 -19.52 20.91 -52.65
N THR A 58 -18.71 19.85 -52.77
CA THR A 58 -19.15 18.51 -53.22
C THR A 58 -19.23 17.47 -52.10
N ARG A 59 -18.46 17.65 -51.01
CA ARG A 59 -18.41 16.75 -49.86
C ARG A 59 -18.31 17.56 -48.58
N THR A 60 -19.06 17.16 -47.57
CA THR A 60 -18.99 17.69 -46.21
C THR A 60 -18.46 16.61 -45.29
N GLN A 61 -17.34 16.88 -44.62
CA GLN A 61 -16.70 15.98 -43.67
C GLN A 61 -16.57 16.68 -42.32
N ILE A 62 -16.92 15.99 -41.24
CA ILE A 62 -16.69 16.47 -39.88
C ILE A 62 -15.53 15.68 -39.29
N HIS A 63 -14.47 16.40 -38.91
CA HIS A 63 -13.33 15.85 -38.18
C HIS A 63 -13.54 16.15 -36.70
N THR A 64 -13.41 15.13 -35.86
CA THR A 64 -13.55 15.27 -34.40
C THR A 64 -12.25 14.85 -33.72
N ILE A 65 -11.70 15.71 -32.88
CA ILE A 65 -10.50 15.44 -32.08
C ILE A 65 -10.92 15.44 -30.61
N GLU A 66 -10.97 14.26 -30.02
CA GLU A 66 -11.38 14.02 -28.63
C GLU A 66 -10.13 13.82 -27.75
N TYR A 67 -10.07 14.54 -26.63
CA TYR A 67 -9.08 14.25 -25.59
C TYR A 67 -9.60 13.14 -24.68
N VAL A 68 -9.22 11.90 -24.97
CA VAL A 68 -9.79 10.71 -24.32
C VAL A 68 -9.37 10.61 -22.86
N ARG A 69 -8.05 10.65 -22.60
CA ARG A 69 -7.48 10.45 -21.26
C ARG A 69 -6.02 10.87 -21.20
N MET A 70 -5.57 11.13 -19.97
CA MET A 70 -4.18 11.40 -19.64
C MET A 70 -3.64 10.27 -18.78
N GLU A 71 -2.44 9.80 -19.09
CA GLU A 71 -1.76 8.73 -18.39
C GLU A 71 -0.34 9.16 -17.99
N GLN A 72 0.12 8.68 -16.84
CA GLN A 72 1.52 8.76 -16.44
C GLN A 72 2.09 7.36 -16.35
N GLN A 73 3.15 7.09 -17.12
CA GLN A 73 3.84 5.81 -17.10
C GLN A 73 5.16 5.94 -16.35
N PHE A 74 5.23 5.30 -15.18
CA PHE A 74 6.37 5.31 -14.28
C PHE A 74 7.24 4.09 -14.53
N PRO A 75 8.49 4.26 -14.99
CA PRO A 75 9.42 3.14 -15.09
C PRO A 75 9.84 2.68 -13.69
N VAL A 76 9.90 1.36 -13.51
CA VAL A 76 10.39 0.71 -12.29
C VAL A 76 11.91 0.63 -12.36
N SER A 77 12.57 1.40 -11.51
CA SER A 77 14.04 1.44 -11.44
C SER A 77 14.63 0.29 -10.60
N ALA A 78 13.86 -0.22 -9.65
CA ALA A 78 14.25 -1.37 -8.83
C ALA A 78 13.02 -2.03 -8.19
N SER A 79 13.14 -3.32 -7.86
CA SER A 79 12.08 -4.08 -7.20
C SER A 79 12.65 -5.13 -6.26
N TYR A 80 11.93 -5.45 -5.18
CA TYR A 80 12.24 -6.61 -4.35
C TYR A 80 10.98 -7.19 -3.70
N LYS A 81 11.01 -8.48 -3.38
CA LYS A 81 9.91 -9.16 -2.69
C LYS A 81 10.13 -9.16 -1.18
N PHE A 82 9.07 -8.95 -0.43
CA PHE A 82 9.11 -8.94 1.03
C PHE A 82 7.84 -9.55 1.63
N GLY A 83 7.89 -9.82 2.93
CA GLY A 83 6.79 -10.35 3.72
C GLY A 83 6.59 -9.49 4.95
N ILE A 84 5.40 -9.56 5.54
CA ILE A 84 5.16 -8.97 6.84
C ILE A 84 5.62 -10.00 7.89
N PRO A 85 6.61 -9.68 8.72
CA PRO A 85 7.18 -10.61 9.68
C PRO A 85 6.21 -10.92 10.81
N LEU A 86 5.98 -12.20 11.05
CA LEU A 86 5.44 -12.76 12.27
C LEU A 86 6.62 -13.13 13.17
N ILE A 87 6.73 -12.47 14.33
CA ILE A 87 7.83 -12.69 15.27
C ILE A 87 7.35 -13.55 16.44
N SER A 88 8.02 -14.67 16.65
CA SER A 88 7.80 -15.61 17.73
C SER A 88 9.04 -15.67 18.63
N THR A 89 8.86 -15.48 19.93
CA THR A 89 9.97 -15.39 20.88
C THR A 89 9.86 -16.45 21.96
N ALA A 90 10.87 -17.30 22.08
CA ALA A 90 10.99 -18.28 23.15
C ALA A 90 12.24 -17.97 23.98
N CYS A 91 12.07 -17.65 25.26
CA CYS A 91 13.18 -17.34 26.17
C CYS A 91 13.29 -18.34 27.30
N ILE A 92 14.51 -18.53 27.79
CA ILE A 92 14.83 -19.23 29.03
C ILE A 92 15.62 -18.28 29.94
N CYS A 93 15.38 -18.38 31.24
CA CYS A 93 16.05 -17.63 32.28
C CYS A 93 16.84 -18.57 33.19
N ASP A 94 18.11 -18.26 33.40
CA ASP A 94 19.01 -18.99 34.27
C ASP A 94 19.38 -18.13 35.48
N CYS A 95 19.14 -18.69 36.67
CA CYS A 95 19.60 -18.13 37.92
C CYS A 95 21.12 -18.30 38.04
N ALA A 96 21.80 -17.27 38.51
CA ALA A 96 23.24 -17.34 38.74
C ALA A 96 23.58 -18.46 39.73
N GLY A 97 24.52 -19.33 39.33
CA GLY A 97 24.88 -20.51 40.11
C GLY A 97 23.88 -21.66 39.99
N ALA A 98 23.11 -21.77 38.90
CA ALA A 98 22.41 -22.99 38.47
C ALA A 98 23.26 -23.79 37.44
N ASP A 99 22.70 -24.84 36.84
CA ASP A 99 23.31 -25.47 35.66
C ASP A 99 23.25 -24.48 34.49
N GLN A 100 24.32 -24.40 33.69
CA GLN A 100 24.47 -23.37 32.65
C GLN A 100 23.77 -23.81 31.35
N TYR A 101 22.50 -23.44 31.18
CA TYR A 101 21.73 -23.64 29.95
C TYR A 101 21.77 -22.41 29.02
N CYS A 102 21.99 -21.24 29.59
CA CYS A 102 22.18 -19.97 28.92
C CYS A 102 23.67 -19.59 28.95
N SER A 103 24.27 -19.45 27.77
CA SER A 103 25.67 -19.07 27.63
C SER A 103 25.83 -17.97 26.57
N VAL A 104 26.82 -17.11 26.77
CA VAL A 104 27.17 -16.05 25.81
C VAL A 104 27.61 -16.68 24.48
N ASP A 105 28.39 -17.76 24.53
CA ASP A 105 28.98 -18.39 23.34
C ASP A 105 27.92 -19.03 22.43
N ASP A 106 26.85 -19.57 23.00
CA ASP A 106 25.79 -20.27 22.27
C ASP A 106 24.67 -19.36 21.76
N TYR A 107 24.47 -18.21 22.41
CA TYR A 107 23.33 -17.31 22.13
C TYR A 107 23.72 -15.94 21.58
N LYS A 108 24.86 -15.36 21.94
CA LYS A 108 25.19 -14.00 21.52
C LYS A 108 25.59 -13.98 20.05
N TYR A 109 24.81 -13.28 19.23
CA TYR A 109 25.04 -13.16 17.79
C TYR A 109 25.19 -14.54 17.12
N LYS A 110 24.19 -15.41 17.33
CA LYS A 110 24.11 -16.73 16.68
C LYS A 110 22.76 -16.91 15.99
N ASN A 111 22.71 -17.81 15.01
CA ASN A 111 21.46 -18.26 14.40
C ASN A 111 20.96 -19.51 15.14
N CYS A 112 19.64 -19.67 15.23
CA CYS A 112 19.01 -20.91 15.66
C CYS A 112 18.56 -21.77 14.47
N THR A 113 18.18 -23.02 14.73
CA THR A 113 17.86 -24.02 13.70
C THR A 113 16.36 -24.24 13.48
N LYS A 114 15.50 -23.56 14.25
CA LYS A 114 14.04 -23.78 14.23
C LYS A 114 13.38 -23.33 12.93
N SER A 115 13.90 -22.29 12.29
CA SER A 115 13.26 -21.68 11.12
C SER A 115 14.25 -21.07 10.13
N SER A 116 13.75 -20.64 8.96
CA SER A 116 14.57 -20.01 7.91
C SER A 116 15.23 -18.69 8.35
N VAL A 117 14.58 -17.94 9.25
CA VAL A 117 15.11 -16.71 9.85
C VAL A 117 14.95 -16.82 11.35
N CYS A 118 16.00 -17.29 12.01
CA CYS A 118 16.01 -17.59 13.42
C CYS A 118 17.29 -17.03 14.06
N TYR A 119 17.14 -16.16 15.05
CA TYR A 119 18.27 -15.54 15.75
C TYR A 119 18.23 -15.86 17.23
N ARG A 120 19.42 -16.03 17.82
CA ARG A 120 19.60 -16.14 19.25
C ARG A 120 20.03 -14.79 19.83
N THR A 121 19.47 -14.47 20.98
CA THR A 121 19.79 -13.25 21.73
C THR A 121 20.14 -13.60 23.16
N TYR A 122 21.05 -12.81 23.73
CA TYR A 122 21.57 -12.99 25.08
C TYR A 122 21.43 -11.68 25.86
N HIS A 123 20.80 -11.75 27.03
CA HIS A 123 20.54 -10.62 27.90
C HIS A 123 21.11 -10.92 29.29
N ALA A 124 22.26 -10.32 29.59
CA ALA A 124 22.85 -10.38 30.92
C ALA A 124 22.09 -9.49 31.91
N HIS A 125 22.40 -9.70 33.20
CA HIS A 125 22.08 -8.79 34.29
C HIS A 125 20.57 -8.56 34.52
N GLN A 126 19.77 -9.60 34.36
CA GLN A 126 18.32 -9.57 34.53
C GLN A 126 17.90 -9.74 36.00
N SER A 127 16.62 -9.50 36.28
CA SER A 127 16.04 -9.62 37.62
C SER A 127 16.17 -11.05 38.17
N SER A 128 16.66 -11.19 39.40
CA SER A 128 16.76 -12.47 40.11
C SER A 128 15.43 -12.93 40.73
N SER A 129 14.30 -12.35 40.30
CA SER A 129 12.97 -12.71 40.78
C SER A 129 12.71 -14.21 40.60
N GLY A 130 12.34 -14.90 41.68
CA GLY A 130 12.13 -16.35 41.70
C GLY A 130 13.39 -17.20 41.89
N CYS A 131 14.59 -16.61 41.87
CA CYS A 131 15.84 -17.31 42.16
C CYS A 131 16.10 -17.40 43.68
N LEU A 132 16.81 -18.44 44.11
CA LEU A 132 17.26 -18.60 45.51
C LEU A 132 18.35 -17.58 45.89
N MET A 133 19.20 -17.22 44.93
CA MET A 133 20.27 -16.24 45.10
C MET A 133 19.81 -14.88 44.58
N SER A 134 20.29 -13.80 45.22
CA SER A 134 20.07 -12.41 44.79
C SER A 134 21.00 -11.95 43.67
N SER A 135 21.89 -12.83 43.20
CA SER A 135 22.74 -12.57 42.04
C SER A 135 21.89 -12.46 40.78
N LYS A 136 22.31 -11.55 39.88
CA LYS A 136 21.56 -11.27 38.64
C LYS A 136 21.45 -12.52 37.78
N SER A 137 20.28 -12.70 37.14
CA SER A 137 20.01 -13.80 36.22
C SER A 137 20.47 -13.47 34.80
N GLU A 138 20.56 -14.50 33.98
CA GLU A 138 20.88 -14.41 32.56
C GLU A 138 19.72 -14.97 31.74
N VAL A 139 19.44 -14.36 30.59
CA VAL A 139 18.31 -14.74 29.75
C VAL A 139 18.77 -14.96 28.33
N CYS A 140 18.39 -16.11 27.79
CA CYS A 140 18.72 -16.55 26.45
C CYS A 140 17.43 -16.77 25.67
N CYS A 141 17.33 -16.20 24.47
CA CYS A 141 16.14 -16.33 23.65
C CYS A 141 16.44 -16.80 22.25
N GLU A 142 15.44 -17.46 21.67
CA GLU A 142 15.36 -17.77 20.26
C GLU A 142 14.20 -16.98 19.66
N VAL A 143 14.51 -16.19 18.64
CA VAL A 143 13.59 -15.33 17.92
C VAL A 143 13.40 -15.89 16.52
N GLU A 144 12.22 -16.43 16.27
CA GLU A 144 11.79 -16.97 14.99
C GLU A 144 11.00 -15.91 14.22
N ILE A 145 11.32 -15.75 12.94
CA ILE A 145 10.67 -14.80 12.05
C ILE A 145 10.22 -15.52 10.79
N GLU A 146 8.92 -15.44 10.51
CA GLU A 146 8.31 -16.04 9.32
C GLU A 146 7.36 -15.05 8.63
N PRO A 147 7.05 -15.20 7.33
CA PRO A 147 6.05 -14.37 6.68
C PRO A 147 4.65 -14.67 7.24
N TYR A 148 3.96 -13.66 7.75
CA TYR A 148 2.60 -13.79 8.24
C TYR A 148 1.66 -14.35 7.15
N ALA A 149 1.01 -15.48 7.46
CA ALA A 149 0.12 -16.22 6.57
C ALA A 149 0.73 -16.57 5.20
N GLY A 150 2.06 -16.65 5.08
CA GLY A 150 2.75 -16.93 3.81
C GLY A 150 2.59 -15.85 2.75
N ARG A 151 2.03 -14.68 3.09
CA ARG A 151 1.76 -13.60 2.14
C ARG A 151 3.04 -12.96 1.64
N THR A 152 3.06 -12.65 0.36
CA THR A 152 4.21 -12.01 -0.31
C THR A 152 3.77 -10.72 -0.97
N TYR A 153 4.60 -9.69 -0.82
CA TYR A 153 4.42 -8.37 -1.39
C TYR A 153 5.61 -8.03 -2.27
N THR A 154 5.40 -7.14 -3.23
CA THR A 154 6.46 -6.65 -4.12
C THR A 154 6.60 -5.15 -3.95
N ALA A 155 7.78 -4.71 -3.52
CA ALA A 155 8.16 -3.31 -3.46
C ALA A 155 8.73 -2.86 -4.81
N LEU A 156 8.34 -1.67 -5.25
CA LEU A 156 8.76 -1.02 -6.50
C LEU A 156 9.35 0.36 -6.20
N LYS A 157 10.48 0.70 -6.82
CA LYS A 157 11.01 2.06 -6.85
C LYS A 157 10.65 2.71 -8.18
N LEU A 158 9.67 3.60 -8.16
CA LEU A 158 9.19 4.34 -9.33
C LEU A 158 10.07 5.56 -9.61
N ALA A 159 10.57 5.67 -10.84
CA ALA A 159 11.33 6.83 -11.30
C ALA A 159 10.40 7.91 -11.88
N GLN A 160 10.95 8.93 -12.53
CA GLN A 160 10.17 10.00 -13.14
C GLN A 160 9.28 9.45 -14.29
N PRO A 161 7.99 9.84 -14.35
CA PRO A 161 7.08 9.33 -15.37
C PRO A 161 7.24 10.01 -16.72
N ASP A 162 6.86 9.27 -17.77
CA ASP A 162 6.46 9.87 -19.04
C ASP A 162 4.95 10.18 -18.98
N THR A 163 4.58 11.43 -19.27
CA THR A 163 3.18 11.85 -19.40
C THR A 163 2.71 11.62 -20.82
N ILE A 164 1.65 10.85 -20.98
CA ILE A 164 1.08 10.44 -22.26
C ILE A 164 -0.36 10.92 -22.34
N ILE A 165 -0.66 11.65 -23.41
CA ILE A 165 -2.01 12.09 -23.75
C ILE A 165 -2.53 11.20 -24.86
N ILE A 166 -3.72 10.65 -24.68
CA ILE A 166 -4.39 9.85 -25.70
C ILE A 166 -5.45 10.72 -26.36
N LEU A 167 -5.26 10.96 -27.65
CA LEU A 167 -6.22 11.66 -28.50
C LEU A 167 -6.88 10.67 -29.45
N ARG A 168 -8.16 10.90 -29.73
CA ARG A 168 -8.89 10.14 -30.74
C ARG A 168 -9.35 11.08 -31.85
N HIS A 169 -8.92 10.79 -33.06
CA HIS A 169 -9.35 11.49 -34.26
C HIS A 169 -10.38 10.63 -35.00
N ARG A 170 -11.56 11.18 -35.28
CA ARG A 170 -12.58 10.54 -36.12
C ARG A 170 -13.00 11.42 -37.28
N ILE A 171 -13.43 10.78 -38.36
CA ILE A 171 -13.94 11.44 -39.56
C ILE A 171 -15.37 10.94 -39.80
N TYR A 172 -16.31 11.87 -39.88
CA TYR A 172 -17.70 11.60 -40.22
C TYR A 172 -17.99 12.14 -41.62
N GLU A 173 -18.60 11.29 -42.45
CA GLU A 173 -19.07 11.65 -43.78
C GLU A 173 -20.60 11.65 -43.82
N ARG A 174 -21.17 12.50 -44.68
CA ARG A 174 -22.61 12.55 -44.87
C ARG A 174 -23.03 11.66 -46.04
N ILE A 175 -23.57 10.48 -45.74
CA ILE A 175 -24.11 9.53 -46.72
C ILE A 175 -25.63 9.49 -46.57
N THR A 176 -26.38 9.74 -47.67
CA THR A 176 -27.86 9.66 -47.66
C THR A 176 -28.53 10.46 -46.53
N ASN A 177 -28.06 11.70 -46.28
CA ASN A 177 -28.52 12.57 -45.19
C ASN A 177 -28.32 12.04 -43.76
N ARG A 178 -27.47 11.04 -43.57
CA ARG A 178 -27.02 10.59 -42.24
C ARG A 178 -25.51 10.75 -42.13
N TRP A 179 -25.04 11.09 -40.93
CA TRP A 179 -23.63 11.10 -40.62
C TRP A 179 -23.19 9.67 -40.28
N THR A 180 -22.12 9.20 -40.93
CA THR A 180 -21.53 7.88 -40.70
C THR A 180 -20.05 8.04 -40.43
N GLU A 181 -19.54 7.33 -39.42
CA GLU A 181 -18.10 7.29 -39.13
C GLU A 181 -17.37 6.58 -40.28
N ALA A 182 -16.44 7.27 -40.92
CA ALA A 182 -15.64 6.75 -42.02
C ALA A 182 -14.24 6.30 -41.55
N ALA A 183 -13.68 6.97 -40.54
CA ALA A 183 -12.39 6.62 -39.95
C ALA A 183 -12.34 7.00 -38.47
N SER A 184 -11.57 6.25 -37.69
CA SER A 184 -11.33 6.46 -36.26
C SER A 184 -9.95 5.92 -35.89
N GLU A 185 -9.09 6.79 -35.36
CA GLU A 185 -7.72 6.48 -35.01
C GLU A 185 -7.39 7.08 -33.63
N GLU A 186 -6.72 6.32 -32.77
CA GLU A 186 -6.16 6.81 -31.52
C GLU A 186 -4.66 7.00 -31.68
N PHE A 187 -4.14 8.10 -31.15
CA PHE A 187 -2.71 8.38 -31.16
C PHE A 187 -2.24 8.91 -29.81
N GLU A 188 -1.02 8.51 -29.46
CA GLU A 188 -0.38 8.82 -28.19
C GLU A 188 0.56 10.01 -28.35
N VAL A 189 0.48 10.96 -27.44
CA VAL A 189 1.30 12.18 -27.43
C VAL A 189 2.09 12.23 -26.12
N VAL A 190 3.40 12.02 -26.21
CA VAL A 190 4.31 12.11 -25.05
C VAL A 190 4.75 13.56 -24.85
N VAL A 191 4.12 14.26 -23.91
CA VAL A 191 4.29 15.72 -23.76
C VAL A 191 5.58 16.15 -23.09
N ASN A 192 6.20 15.28 -22.29
CA ASN A 192 7.47 15.59 -21.62
C ASN A 192 8.65 15.67 -22.60
N LYS A 193 8.47 15.20 -23.86
CA LYS A 193 9.50 15.15 -24.91
C LYS A 193 9.29 16.20 -26.00
N GLY A 194 8.43 17.19 -25.76
CA GLY A 194 8.12 18.28 -26.69
C GLY A 194 6.76 18.12 -27.37
N SER A 195 6.60 18.74 -28.54
CA SER A 195 5.36 18.64 -29.31
C SER A 195 5.29 17.33 -30.09
N ALA A 196 4.17 16.62 -30.02
CA ALA A 196 3.91 15.52 -30.94
C ALA A 196 3.17 16.02 -32.18
N LYS A 197 3.51 15.43 -33.32
CA LYS A 197 2.92 15.71 -34.62
C LYS A 197 2.30 14.42 -35.15
N MET A 198 1.05 14.50 -35.58
CA MET A 198 0.35 13.46 -36.33
C MET A 198 -0.01 14.03 -37.71
N GLU A 199 0.35 13.30 -38.75
CA GLU A 199 -0.13 13.58 -40.11
C GLU A 199 -1.23 12.59 -40.42
N THR A 200 -2.43 13.09 -40.72
CA THR A 200 -3.54 12.23 -41.12
C THR A 200 -3.31 11.69 -42.52
N VAL A 201 -3.60 10.39 -42.73
CA VAL A 201 -3.43 9.70 -44.03
C VAL A 201 -4.50 10.10 -45.05
N ASP A 202 -5.48 10.92 -44.67
CA ASP A 202 -6.58 11.34 -45.54
C ASP A 202 -6.11 12.30 -46.66
N LYS A 203 -6.88 12.34 -47.74
CA LYS A 203 -6.66 13.15 -48.95
C LYS A 203 -6.49 14.66 -48.69
N ARG A 204 -6.89 15.15 -47.50
CA ARG A 204 -6.79 16.55 -47.09
C ARG A 204 -5.44 16.94 -46.46
N GLN A 205 -4.54 15.98 -46.19
CA GLN A 205 -3.24 16.23 -45.55
C GLN A 205 -3.37 17.16 -44.32
N MET A 206 -4.21 16.77 -43.37
CA MET A 206 -4.39 17.54 -42.13
C MET A 206 -3.27 17.17 -41.15
N GLU A 207 -2.56 18.18 -40.67
CA GLU A 207 -1.55 18.03 -39.62
C GLU A 207 -2.16 18.42 -38.28
N ILE A 208 -2.10 17.49 -37.31
CA ILE A 208 -2.51 17.72 -35.93
C ILE A 208 -1.24 17.76 -35.08
N ARG A 209 -1.00 18.90 -34.43
CA ARG A 209 0.10 19.08 -33.50
C ARG A 209 -0.44 19.35 -32.11
N THR A 210 0.05 18.61 -31.13
CA THR A 210 -0.39 18.74 -29.74
C THR A 210 0.78 19.11 -28.85
N THR A 211 0.56 20.09 -27.98
CA THR A 211 1.47 20.51 -26.92
C THR A 211 0.71 20.61 -25.60
N SER A 212 1.39 20.40 -24.47
CA SER A 212 0.78 20.63 -23.15
C SER A 212 1.77 21.32 -22.23
N GLY A 213 1.23 22.01 -21.22
CA GLY A 213 2.02 22.52 -20.10
C GLY A 213 2.41 21.42 -19.11
N ARG A 214 2.86 21.84 -17.92
CA ARG A 214 3.16 20.92 -16.82
C ARG A 214 1.88 20.24 -16.32
N VAL A 215 1.99 18.97 -15.94
CA VAL A 215 0.89 18.22 -15.33
C VAL A 215 0.44 18.88 -14.02
N ILE A 216 -0.87 19.03 -13.79
CA ILE A 216 -1.43 19.66 -12.59
C ILE A 216 -1.14 18.81 -11.35
N ARG A 217 -1.21 17.48 -11.49
CA ARG A 217 -0.86 16.52 -10.45
C ARG A 217 0.08 15.47 -10.97
N GLU A 218 0.93 14.99 -10.08
CA GLU A 218 1.89 13.94 -10.40
C GLU A 218 2.10 13.10 -9.14
N MET A 219 2.06 11.78 -9.31
CA MET A 219 2.46 10.88 -8.24
C MET A 219 3.97 11.03 -8.01
N PRO A 220 4.45 11.26 -6.78
CA PRO A 220 5.87 11.46 -6.54
C PRO A 220 6.67 10.21 -6.87
N SER A 221 7.87 10.38 -7.42
CA SER A 221 8.83 9.28 -7.56
C SER A 221 9.23 8.77 -6.18
N GLY A 222 9.34 7.44 -6.01
CA GLY A 222 9.62 6.87 -4.70
C GLY A 222 9.28 5.39 -4.58
N MET A 223 9.18 4.94 -3.34
CA MET A 223 8.89 3.55 -2.98
C MET A 223 7.39 3.31 -2.85
N TYR A 224 6.90 2.32 -3.58
CA TYR A 224 5.52 1.83 -3.56
C TYR A 224 5.54 0.32 -3.40
N TYR A 225 4.39 -0.28 -3.09
CA TYR A 225 4.31 -1.74 -3.09
C TYR A 225 2.93 -2.22 -3.51
N PHE A 226 2.82 -3.50 -3.84
CA PHE A 226 1.54 -4.15 -4.04
C PHE A 226 1.56 -5.55 -3.42
N SER A 227 0.38 -6.06 -3.05
CA SER A 227 0.25 -7.47 -2.67
C SER A 227 0.22 -8.33 -3.94
N ASN A 228 0.95 -9.44 -3.93
CA ASN A 228 1.01 -10.33 -5.08
C ASN A 228 -0.33 -11.04 -5.35
N ASP A 229 -1.26 -11.03 -4.39
CA ASP A 229 -2.58 -11.65 -4.52
C ASP A 229 -3.57 -10.79 -5.31
N ASN A 230 -3.58 -9.47 -5.08
CA ASN A 230 -4.57 -8.54 -5.64
C ASN A 230 -3.99 -7.52 -6.63
N ARG A 231 -2.66 -7.38 -6.67
CA ARG A 231 -1.93 -6.41 -7.51
C ARG A 231 -2.46 -4.97 -7.40
N VAL A 232 -2.93 -4.57 -6.21
CA VAL A 232 -3.32 -3.19 -5.92
C VAL A 232 -2.10 -2.40 -5.49
N LEU A 233 -1.81 -1.30 -6.18
CA LEU A 233 -0.69 -0.42 -5.84
C LEU A 233 -1.02 0.39 -4.59
N MET A 234 -0.16 0.30 -3.59
CA MET A 234 -0.30 0.91 -2.28
C MET A 234 0.71 2.04 -2.09
N MET A 235 0.29 3.09 -1.38
CA MET A 235 1.10 4.26 -1.03
C MET A 235 0.85 4.70 0.42
N GLY A 236 1.58 5.72 0.87
CA GLY A 236 1.40 6.31 2.20
C GLY A 236 2.13 5.59 3.34
N VAL A 237 2.97 4.60 3.03
CA VAL A 237 3.82 3.89 4.01
C VAL A 237 5.29 4.24 3.86
N ARG A 238 6.04 4.12 4.96
CA ARG A 238 7.50 4.17 4.91
C ARG A 238 8.02 2.81 4.48
N LEU A 239 8.64 2.74 3.32
CA LEU A 239 9.14 1.52 2.71
C LEU A 239 10.64 1.65 2.45
N ASN A 240 11.39 0.60 2.77
CA ASN A 240 12.83 0.55 2.54
C ASN A 240 13.17 0.60 1.05
N GLU A 241 14.24 1.31 0.70
CA GLU A 241 14.84 1.13 -0.63
C GLU A 241 15.54 -0.24 -0.77
N PRO A 242 15.78 -0.75 -2.00
CA PRO A 242 16.48 -2.02 -2.22
C PRO A 242 17.85 -2.13 -1.53
N THR A 243 18.56 -1.04 -1.32
CA THR A 243 19.86 -1.02 -0.62
C THR A 243 19.75 -0.73 0.88
N GLU A 244 18.58 -0.27 1.33
CA GLU A 244 18.25 0.05 2.72
C GLU A 244 17.76 -1.20 3.47
N SER A 245 17.77 -1.17 4.81
CA SER A 245 17.23 -2.26 5.63
C SER A 245 16.83 -1.79 7.04
N ASP A 246 16.15 -0.66 7.14
CA ASP A 246 15.64 -0.12 8.40
C ASP A 246 14.47 -0.99 8.94
N ILE A 247 14.52 -1.35 10.23
CA ILE A 247 13.48 -2.15 10.90
C ILE A 247 12.24 -1.33 11.27
N HIS A 248 12.32 0.00 11.18
CA HIS A 248 11.19 0.92 11.38
C HIS A 248 10.45 1.25 10.08
N LYS A 249 10.83 0.62 8.96
CA LYS A 249 10.18 0.78 7.66
C LYS A 249 9.76 -0.56 7.11
N LEU A 250 8.69 -0.62 6.35
CA LEU A 250 8.22 -1.83 5.71
C LEU A 250 9.30 -2.44 4.79
N GLY A 251 9.26 -3.76 4.59
CA GLY A 251 10.13 -4.47 3.64
C GLY A 251 11.53 -4.86 4.14
N TRP A 252 11.72 -4.96 5.46
CA TRP A 252 12.98 -5.46 6.05
C TRP A 252 13.11 -6.99 6.04
N LEU A 253 12.00 -7.74 6.04
CA LEU A 253 11.97 -9.19 5.82
C LEU A 253 11.82 -9.49 4.32
N ARG A 254 12.92 -9.87 3.66
CA ARG A 254 12.99 -10.00 2.21
C ARG A 254 12.98 -11.44 1.76
N LYS A 255 12.41 -11.69 0.58
CA LYS A 255 12.47 -12.99 -0.08
C LYS A 255 13.56 -12.95 -1.15
N LYS A 256 14.52 -13.88 -1.06
CA LYS A 256 15.51 -14.14 -2.11
C LYS A 256 15.41 -15.60 -2.51
N ASP A 257 15.18 -15.81 -3.79
CA ASP A 257 14.88 -17.12 -4.37
C ASP A 257 13.65 -17.74 -3.68
N ASN A 258 13.86 -18.73 -2.82
CA ASN A 258 12.80 -19.33 -2.00
C ASN A 258 13.07 -19.26 -0.49
N SER A 259 14.04 -18.43 -0.08
CA SER A 259 14.41 -18.23 1.32
C SER A 259 14.04 -16.83 1.79
N TRP A 260 13.67 -16.72 3.06
CA TRP A 260 13.50 -15.45 3.74
C TRP A 260 14.82 -15.01 4.36
N LEU A 261 15.10 -13.72 4.30
CA LEU A 261 16.31 -13.15 4.87
C LEU A 261 16.05 -11.77 5.43
N MET A 262 16.81 -11.45 6.48
CA MET A 262 16.87 -10.12 7.07
C MET A 262 18.32 -9.67 7.07
N ARG A 263 18.63 -8.60 6.33
CA ARG A 263 20.00 -8.09 6.23
C ARG A 263 20.47 -7.60 7.60
N ASN A 264 21.60 -8.13 8.07
CA ASN A 264 22.13 -7.89 9.42
C ASN A 264 21.11 -8.20 10.54
N GLY A 265 20.21 -9.17 10.31
CA GLY A 265 19.12 -9.49 11.23
C GLY A 265 19.61 -9.86 12.63
N MET A 266 20.69 -10.61 12.73
CA MET A 266 21.30 -11.00 14.01
C MET A 266 21.65 -9.80 14.92
N ILE A 267 22.20 -8.73 14.35
CA ILE A 267 22.53 -7.50 15.10
C ILE A 267 21.25 -6.74 15.43
N LYS A 268 20.40 -6.52 14.41
CA LYS A 268 19.18 -5.71 14.55
C LYS A 268 18.17 -6.30 15.52
N ILE A 269 17.98 -7.61 15.50
CA ILE A 269 17.06 -8.30 16.43
C ILE A 269 17.60 -8.21 17.85
N THR A 270 18.89 -8.48 18.05
CA THR A 270 19.54 -8.34 19.37
C THR A 270 19.39 -6.92 19.92
N ASP A 271 19.62 -5.89 19.10
CA ASP A 271 19.55 -4.49 19.53
C ASP A 271 18.10 -3.99 19.72
N SER A 272 17.15 -4.52 18.96
CA SER A 272 15.74 -4.12 19.03
C SER A 272 14.96 -4.84 20.14
N GLN A 273 15.40 -6.02 20.56
CA GLN A 273 14.69 -6.83 21.54
C GLN A 273 14.94 -6.30 22.96
N HIS A 274 13.86 -6.04 23.68
CA HIS A 274 13.90 -5.72 25.10
C HIS A 274 13.14 -6.76 25.89
N ILE A 275 13.76 -7.25 26.96
CA ILE A 275 13.23 -8.32 27.80
C ILE A 275 13.23 -7.86 29.25
N THR A 276 12.18 -8.23 29.97
CA THR A 276 12.08 -8.08 31.43
C THR A 276 11.63 -9.39 32.04
N ILE A 277 12.32 -9.87 33.07
CA ILE A 277 11.93 -11.10 33.78
C ILE A 277 10.94 -10.80 34.90
N GLU A 278 9.78 -11.46 34.85
CA GLU A 278 8.80 -11.45 35.95
C GLU A 278 9.19 -12.47 37.03
N ASN A 279 9.49 -13.70 36.60
CA ASN A 279 9.86 -14.80 37.48
C ASN A 279 10.75 -15.80 36.73
N CYS A 280 12.02 -15.88 37.11
CA CYS A 280 13.03 -16.72 36.46
C CYS A 280 12.78 -18.22 36.71
N LYS A 281 12.43 -18.63 37.94
CA LYS A 281 12.10 -20.03 38.26
C LYS A 281 10.85 -20.51 37.52
N GLY A 282 9.85 -19.63 37.39
CA GLY A 282 8.65 -19.88 36.60
C GLY A 282 8.81 -19.67 35.09
N GLN A 283 10.02 -19.31 34.62
CA GLN A 283 10.32 -19.00 33.22
C GLN A 283 9.40 -17.93 32.59
N ARG A 284 8.92 -16.97 33.39
CA ARG A 284 7.99 -15.91 32.94
C ARG A 284 8.74 -14.63 32.58
N TYR A 285 8.49 -14.13 31.38
CA TYR A 285 9.15 -12.93 30.84
C TYR A 285 8.18 -12.05 30.06
N LEU A 286 8.54 -10.77 29.97
CA LEU A 286 7.94 -9.77 29.09
C LEU A 286 8.92 -9.46 27.98
N THR A 287 8.48 -9.52 26.73
CA THR A 287 9.29 -9.15 25.56
C THR A 287 8.62 -8.05 24.75
N ARG A 288 9.43 -7.17 24.16
CA ARG A 288 9.01 -6.18 23.15
C ARG A 288 10.12 -5.99 22.12
N TYR A 289 9.74 -5.51 20.95
CA TYR A 289 10.69 -5.15 19.89
C TYR A 289 10.57 -3.67 19.56
N ASN A 290 11.70 -2.99 19.51
CA ASN A 290 11.81 -1.65 18.93
C ASN A 290 11.92 -1.77 17.40
N ALA A 291 10.83 -2.20 16.77
CA ALA A 291 10.69 -2.34 15.32
C ALA A 291 9.27 -1.92 14.91
N GLU A 292 9.04 -1.74 13.61
CA GLU A 292 7.69 -1.46 13.08
C GLU A 292 7.32 -2.50 12.01
N TYR A 293 6.03 -2.53 11.67
CA TYR A 293 5.47 -3.37 10.60
C TYR A 293 5.68 -4.87 10.82
N PHE A 294 5.57 -5.35 12.06
CA PHE A 294 5.58 -6.77 12.40
C PHE A 294 4.32 -7.16 13.16
N ILE A 295 4.03 -8.46 13.15
CA ILE A 295 2.91 -9.08 13.83
C ILE A 295 3.48 -10.03 14.87
N THR A 296 2.75 -10.17 15.98
CA THR A 296 3.05 -11.17 17.01
C THR A 296 1.84 -12.07 17.24
N TYR A 297 2.01 -13.13 18.05
CA TYR A 297 0.92 -14.05 18.32
C TYR A 297 -0.24 -13.34 19.04
N GLY A 298 -1.40 -13.24 18.37
CA GLY A 298 -2.61 -12.58 18.87
C GLY A 298 -2.94 -11.26 18.16
N ASP A 299 -1.99 -10.65 17.45
CA ASP A 299 -2.22 -9.44 16.65
C ASP A 299 -2.86 -9.79 15.28
N ARG A 300 -3.60 -8.85 14.70
CA ARG A 300 -4.17 -8.98 13.35
C ARG A 300 -3.46 -8.04 12.39
N LEU A 301 -3.46 -8.42 11.11
CA LEU A 301 -2.94 -7.58 10.03
C LEU A 301 -3.62 -6.21 9.94
N THR A 302 -4.90 -6.14 10.32
CA THR A 302 -5.70 -4.90 10.36
C THR A 302 -5.20 -3.88 11.37
N ASP A 303 -4.38 -4.32 12.32
CA ASP A 303 -3.85 -3.47 13.38
C ASP A 303 -2.60 -2.70 12.88
N LEU A 304 -2.06 -3.08 11.72
CA LEU A 304 -0.95 -2.40 11.06
C LEU A 304 -1.44 -1.37 10.04
N ASP A 305 -0.89 -0.16 10.12
CA ASP A 305 -1.09 0.87 9.08
C ASP A 305 -0.29 0.53 7.81
N LEU A 306 -0.90 -0.25 6.91
CA LEU A 306 -0.32 -0.62 5.63
C LEU A 306 -0.55 0.44 4.52
N GLY A 307 -0.94 1.65 4.89
CA GLY A 307 -1.22 2.73 3.95
C GLY A 307 -2.56 2.57 3.25
N HIS A 308 -2.64 3.06 2.01
CA HIS A 308 -3.86 3.08 1.22
C HIS A 308 -3.57 2.85 -0.28
N PRO A 309 -4.52 2.30 -1.04
CA PRO A 309 -4.44 2.20 -2.48
C PRO A 309 -4.23 3.56 -3.16
N VAL A 310 -3.44 3.58 -4.24
CA VAL A 310 -3.27 4.78 -5.08
C VAL A 310 -4.60 5.21 -5.72
N ASP A 311 -5.48 4.26 -6.01
CA ASP A 311 -6.81 4.50 -6.61
C ASP A 311 -7.80 5.20 -5.67
N GLU A 312 -7.51 5.29 -4.37
CA GLU A 312 -8.33 6.09 -3.45
C GLU A 312 -8.09 7.60 -3.61
N GLN A 313 -7.02 7.99 -4.32
CA GLN A 313 -6.73 9.39 -4.57
C GLN A 313 -7.79 10.00 -5.54
N PRO A 314 -8.42 11.13 -5.18
CA PRO A 314 -9.50 11.74 -5.98
C PRO A 314 -9.17 12.03 -7.45
N TRP A 315 -7.89 12.23 -7.76
CA TRP A 315 -7.40 12.58 -9.09
C TRP A 315 -6.94 11.38 -9.91
N VAL A 316 -6.87 10.19 -9.31
CA VAL A 316 -6.51 8.94 -9.98
C VAL A 316 -7.79 8.22 -10.37
N GLU A 317 -7.98 7.97 -11.66
CA GLU A 317 -9.07 7.12 -12.13
C GLU A 317 -8.72 5.64 -11.94
N ARG A 318 -7.45 5.29 -12.19
CA ARG A 318 -6.92 3.94 -11.99
C ARG A 318 -5.39 3.91 -12.01
N ALA A 319 -4.78 3.05 -11.20
CA ALA A 319 -3.38 2.69 -11.22
C ALA A 319 -3.23 1.20 -11.55
N GLU A 320 -2.46 0.90 -12.59
CA GLU A 320 -2.25 -0.46 -13.08
C GLU A 320 -0.75 -0.76 -13.13
N ILE A 321 -0.35 -1.91 -12.58
CA ILE A 321 1.01 -2.43 -12.75
C ILE A 321 1.02 -3.26 -14.04
N LEU A 322 1.88 -2.89 -15.00
CA LEU A 322 1.97 -3.60 -16.27
C LEU A 322 2.45 -5.05 -16.05
N ASN A 323 2.12 -5.93 -17.00
CA ASN A 323 2.31 -7.39 -16.86
C ASN A 323 3.76 -7.84 -16.64
N ASP A 324 4.73 -7.01 -17.04
CA ASP A 324 6.16 -7.29 -16.88
C ASP A 324 6.75 -6.75 -15.57
N ASP A 325 5.93 -6.12 -14.72
CA ASP A 325 6.33 -5.41 -13.50
C ASP A 325 7.41 -4.33 -13.73
N ARG A 326 7.60 -3.86 -14.98
CA ARG A 326 8.63 -2.87 -15.34
C ARG A 326 8.12 -1.44 -15.39
N ALA A 327 6.80 -1.27 -15.44
CA ALA A 327 6.20 0.04 -15.36
C ALA A 327 4.85 0.01 -14.64
N VAL A 328 4.51 1.16 -14.07
CA VAL A 328 3.21 1.45 -13.47
C VAL A 328 2.55 2.53 -14.30
N ARG A 329 1.30 2.28 -14.71
CA ARG A 329 0.47 3.23 -15.43
C ARG A 329 -0.56 3.82 -14.48
N VAL A 330 -0.58 5.14 -14.37
CA VAL A 330 -1.60 5.90 -13.62
C VAL A 330 -2.45 6.68 -14.60
N ILE A 331 -3.73 6.34 -14.68
CA ILE A 331 -4.75 7.04 -15.47
C ILE A 331 -5.34 8.13 -14.60
N HIS A 332 -5.33 9.36 -15.09
CA HIS A 332 -5.83 10.50 -14.33
C HIS A 332 -7.33 10.70 -14.56
N ALA A 333 -8.06 10.99 -13.48
CA ALA A 333 -9.48 11.37 -13.54
C ALA A 333 -9.66 12.83 -14.00
N GLU A 334 -8.67 13.69 -13.71
CA GLU A 334 -8.57 15.08 -14.15
C GLU A 334 -7.29 15.26 -14.97
N GLY A 335 -7.31 16.06 -16.03
CA GLY A 335 -6.10 16.27 -16.84
C GLY A 335 -5.83 17.74 -17.11
N THR A 336 -4.64 17.99 -17.63
CA THR A 336 -4.20 19.34 -17.96
C THR A 336 -4.78 19.83 -19.26
N VAL A 337 -4.80 21.14 -19.42
CA VAL A 337 -5.11 21.76 -20.71
C VAL A 337 -4.04 21.38 -21.73
N ILE A 338 -4.48 21.08 -22.94
CA ILE A 338 -3.62 20.74 -24.07
C ILE A 338 -3.94 21.73 -25.19
N HIS A 339 -2.90 22.18 -25.88
CA HIS A 339 -3.02 23.04 -27.04
C HIS A 339 -2.94 22.18 -28.29
N VAL A 340 -4.04 22.10 -29.04
CA VAL A 340 -4.15 21.38 -30.30
C VAL A 340 -4.13 22.39 -31.44
N SER A 341 -3.18 22.24 -32.35
CA SER A 341 -3.06 23.00 -33.58
C SER A 341 -3.38 22.09 -34.76
N VAL A 342 -4.36 22.48 -35.55
CA VAL A 342 -4.80 21.78 -36.76
C VAL A 342 -4.47 22.63 -37.97
N SER A 343 -3.57 22.14 -38.82
CA SER A 343 -3.15 22.80 -40.05
C SER A 343 -3.72 22.07 -41.26
N SER A 344 -4.32 22.81 -42.19
CA SER A 344 -5.00 22.26 -43.38
C SER A 344 -5.06 23.27 -44.52
N GLY A 345 -5.22 22.80 -45.76
CA GLY A 345 -5.33 23.68 -46.94
C GLY A 345 -6.63 24.50 -47.01
N THR A 346 -7.66 24.10 -46.27
CA THR A 346 -9.00 24.73 -46.28
C THR A 346 -9.40 25.16 -44.88
N ARG A 347 -9.94 26.37 -44.72
CA ARG A 347 -10.38 26.85 -43.40
C ARG A 347 -11.63 26.08 -42.92
N PRO A 348 -11.58 25.36 -41.78
CA PRO A 348 -12.74 24.66 -41.25
C PRO A 348 -13.76 25.61 -40.60
N ILE A 349 -15.02 25.17 -40.60
CA ILE A 349 -16.09 25.75 -39.79
C ILE A 349 -16.13 25.00 -38.45
N ILE A 350 -16.13 25.74 -37.34
CA ILE A 350 -16.18 25.15 -36.01
C ILE A 350 -17.62 24.73 -35.68
N VAL A 351 -17.80 23.47 -35.31
CA VAL A 351 -19.10 22.92 -34.92
C VAL A 351 -19.18 22.84 -33.40
N ARG A 352 -20.35 23.17 -32.85
CA ARG A 352 -20.65 23.13 -31.41
C ARG A 352 -22.04 22.59 -31.18
N HIS A 353 -22.21 21.83 -30.10
CA HIS A 353 -23.50 21.33 -29.64
C HIS A 353 -23.96 22.05 -28.37
N ALA A 354 -25.27 22.13 -28.17
CA ALA A 354 -25.83 22.65 -26.93
C ALA A 354 -25.57 21.66 -25.78
N SER A 355 -25.25 22.20 -24.61
CA SER A 355 -25.13 21.42 -23.37
C SER A 355 -26.49 21.31 -22.71
N HIS A 356 -26.72 20.23 -21.97
CA HIS A 356 -27.99 19.98 -21.28
C HIS A 356 -27.75 19.45 -19.87
N LEU A 357 -28.62 19.81 -18.92
CA LEU A 357 -28.63 19.30 -17.55
C LEU A 357 -30.06 19.02 -17.14
N LEU A 358 -30.31 17.82 -16.61
CA LEU A 358 -31.60 17.48 -16.02
C LEU A 358 -31.57 17.67 -14.50
N THR A 359 -30.69 16.92 -13.83
CA THR A 359 -30.51 17.00 -12.38
C THR A 359 -29.18 16.39 -11.97
N PHE A 360 -28.71 16.74 -10.78
CA PHE A 360 -27.50 16.20 -10.18
C PHE A 360 -27.70 15.92 -8.69
N ASN A 361 -26.78 15.16 -8.11
CA ASN A 361 -26.64 14.99 -6.67
C ASN A 361 -25.15 14.99 -6.34
N GLY A 362 -24.79 15.20 -5.08
CA GLY A 362 -23.39 15.15 -4.67
C GLY A 362 -23.15 15.38 -3.19
N THR A 363 -21.88 15.31 -2.82
CA THR A 363 -21.41 15.62 -1.46
C THR A 363 -20.06 16.32 -1.54
N ILE A 364 -19.84 17.26 -0.63
CA ILE A 364 -18.55 17.90 -0.42
C ILE A 364 -17.84 17.09 0.66
N ARG A 365 -16.63 16.60 0.38
CA ARG A 365 -15.91 15.72 1.31
C ARG A 365 -14.53 16.25 1.63
N MET A 366 -14.15 16.09 2.89
CA MET A 366 -12.77 16.15 3.35
C MET A 366 -12.38 14.75 3.86
N ASP A 367 -11.39 14.14 3.21
CA ASP A 367 -10.93 12.80 3.57
C ASP A 367 -9.91 12.83 4.74
N GLU A 368 -9.49 11.64 5.17
CA GLU A 368 -8.52 11.45 6.25
C GLU A 368 -7.12 12.02 5.94
N GLN A 369 -6.88 12.40 4.69
CA GLN A 369 -5.63 12.99 4.19
C GLN A 369 -5.75 14.50 4.01
N SER A 370 -6.88 15.09 4.42
CA SER A 370 -7.20 16.50 4.22
C SER A 370 -7.40 16.92 2.75
N ASN A 371 -7.56 15.96 1.82
CA ASN A 371 -7.99 16.30 0.47
C ASN A 371 -9.45 16.76 0.51
N ARG A 372 -9.73 17.88 -0.15
CA ARG A 372 -11.08 18.41 -0.29
C ARG A 372 -11.54 18.27 -1.72
N PHE A 373 -12.66 17.61 -1.90
CA PHE A 373 -13.21 17.34 -3.23
C PHE A 373 -14.74 17.29 -3.21
N LEU A 374 -15.31 17.54 -4.38
CA LEU A 374 -16.74 17.53 -4.61
C LEU A 374 -17.05 16.29 -5.44
N ASN A 375 -17.79 15.36 -4.84
CA ASN A 375 -18.30 14.20 -5.56
C ASN A 375 -19.65 14.53 -6.16
N LEU A 376 -19.72 14.61 -7.48
CA LEU A 376 -20.95 14.82 -8.23
C LEU A 376 -21.40 13.56 -8.93
N THR A 377 -22.71 13.40 -8.98
CA THR A 377 -23.44 12.40 -9.74
C THR A 377 -24.47 13.13 -10.60
N ILE A 378 -24.36 12.98 -11.92
CA ILE A 378 -25.27 13.57 -12.90
C ILE A 378 -26.07 12.44 -13.52
N LEU A 379 -27.39 12.63 -13.61
CA LEU A 379 -28.26 11.68 -14.29
C LEU A 379 -28.30 12.00 -15.79
N VAL A 380 -27.99 11.00 -16.61
CA VAL A 380 -27.77 11.14 -18.05
C VAL A 380 -28.84 10.42 -18.88
N ASN A 381 -29.49 9.36 -18.36
CA ASN A 381 -30.68 8.76 -19.00
C ASN A 381 -31.73 8.33 -17.96
N PHE A 382 -33.01 8.63 -18.24
CA PHE A 382 -34.17 8.03 -17.57
C PHE A 382 -34.80 6.97 -18.49
N PRO A 383 -35.35 5.84 -17.96
CA PRO A 383 -36.09 4.90 -18.78
C PRO A 383 -37.33 5.55 -19.39
N LEU A 384 -37.46 5.36 -20.71
CA LEU A 384 -38.55 5.75 -21.61
C LEU A 384 -39.94 5.85 -20.97
N THR A 385 -40.44 7.07 -20.85
CA THR A 385 -41.87 7.35 -21.07
C THR A 385 -41.97 8.48 -22.08
N LYS A 386 -42.39 8.12 -23.30
CA LYS A 386 -42.59 8.93 -24.52
C LYS A 386 -41.41 9.02 -25.49
N LEU A 387 -41.73 8.57 -26.70
CA LEU A 387 -40.95 8.52 -27.92
C LEU A 387 -40.46 9.94 -28.28
N GLY A 388 -39.14 10.18 -28.22
CA GLY A 388 -38.51 11.31 -28.91
C GLY A 388 -37.52 12.17 -28.12
N ASP A 389 -37.57 12.17 -26.78
CA ASP A 389 -36.78 13.13 -25.98
C ASP A 389 -35.72 12.41 -25.13
N ARG A 390 -34.48 12.34 -25.63
CA ARG A 390 -33.32 11.80 -24.90
C ARG A 390 -32.72 12.88 -23.99
N ASN A 391 -33.43 13.25 -22.93
CA ASN A 391 -33.00 14.32 -22.01
C ASN A 391 -32.28 13.77 -20.78
N GLY A 392 -30.99 14.06 -20.71
CA GLY A 392 -30.15 13.96 -19.53
C GLY A 392 -28.87 14.77 -19.71
N GLY A 393 -27.96 14.75 -18.73
CA GLY A 393 -26.74 15.56 -18.73
C GLY A 393 -25.84 15.33 -19.95
N LYS A 394 -25.52 16.37 -20.73
CA LYS A 394 -24.62 16.32 -21.90
C LYS A 394 -23.79 17.59 -22.03
N GLY A 395 -22.56 17.43 -22.51
CA GLY A 395 -21.64 18.53 -22.77
C GLY A 395 -21.02 19.13 -21.53
N THR A 396 -20.75 20.44 -21.59
CA THR A 396 -20.08 21.20 -20.56
C THR A 396 -21.08 21.78 -19.57
N LEU A 397 -20.88 21.49 -18.29
CA LEU A 397 -21.61 22.13 -17.21
C LEU A 397 -20.69 23.04 -16.41
N ILE A 398 -21.22 24.19 -16.02
CA ILE A 398 -20.54 25.18 -15.18
C ILE A 398 -21.19 25.13 -13.80
N GLY A 399 -20.36 24.98 -12.78
CA GLY A 399 -20.78 24.93 -11.39
C GLY A 399 -20.36 26.17 -10.62
N TYR A 400 -21.27 26.65 -9.77
CA TYR A 400 -21.03 27.70 -8.80
C TYR A 400 -21.38 27.20 -7.41
N VAL A 401 -20.53 27.52 -6.44
CA VAL A 401 -20.69 27.16 -5.04
C VAL A 401 -20.92 28.42 -4.25
N HIS A 402 -22.07 28.49 -3.59
CA HIS A 402 -22.54 29.63 -2.81
C HIS A 402 -22.68 29.25 -1.34
N ARG A 403 -22.56 30.26 -0.48
CA ARG A 403 -22.78 30.11 0.96
C ARG A 403 -24.26 29.97 1.34
N SER A 404 -25.16 30.53 0.53
CA SER A 404 -26.59 30.63 0.79
C SER A 404 -27.39 30.69 -0.52
N GLU A 405 -28.71 30.51 -0.42
CA GLU A 405 -29.63 30.45 -1.57
C GLU A 405 -29.83 31.80 -2.28
N ASP A 406 -29.53 32.91 -1.60
CA ASP A 406 -29.57 34.26 -2.14
C ASP A 406 -28.47 34.53 -3.19
N LYS A 407 -27.47 33.62 -3.29
CA LYS A 407 -26.33 33.69 -4.23
C LYS A 407 -25.56 35.01 -4.17
N ALA A 408 -25.56 35.69 -3.01
CA ALA A 408 -24.93 36.99 -2.85
C ALA A 408 -23.41 36.96 -3.10
N SER A 409 -22.75 35.85 -2.76
CA SER A 409 -21.34 35.61 -3.06
C SER A 409 -21.13 34.21 -3.63
N THR A 410 -20.19 34.10 -4.58
CA THR A 410 -19.69 32.82 -5.09
C THR A 410 -18.37 32.52 -4.40
N ASP A 411 -18.33 31.45 -3.60
CA ASP A 411 -17.13 31.02 -2.89
C ASP A 411 -16.15 30.31 -3.84
N TRP A 412 -16.69 29.57 -4.82
CA TRP A 412 -15.92 28.79 -5.77
C TRP A 412 -16.72 28.49 -7.04
N SER A 413 -16.02 28.28 -8.16
CA SER A 413 -16.63 27.91 -9.44
C SER A 413 -15.76 26.87 -10.15
N PHE A 414 -16.38 25.97 -10.90
CA PHE A 414 -15.72 24.88 -11.62
C PHE A 414 -16.47 24.57 -12.92
N SER A 415 -15.85 23.80 -13.81
CA SER A 415 -16.50 23.23 -14.99
C SER A 415 -16.27 21.73 -15.06
N ILE A 416 -17.24 21.01 -15.62
CA ILE A 416 -17.15 19.58 -15.86
C ILE A 416 -17.63 19.24 -17.26
N GLU A 417 -16.90 18.36 -17.92
CA GLU A 417 -17.28 17.81 -19.21
C GLU A 417 -17.80 16.38 -19.03
N ILE A 418 -19.07 16.17 -19.41
CA ILE A 418 -19.72 14.86 -19.30
C ILE A 418 -19.26 13.93 -20.44
N GLY A 419 -18.67 14.50 -21.49
CA GLY A 419 -18.23 13.79 -22.68
C GLY A 419 -19.42 13.25 -23.49
N THR A 420 -19.11 12.30 -24.36
CA THR A 420 -19.97 11.85 -25.46
C THR A 420 -20.72 10.54 -25.17
N ALA A 421 -20.32 9.81 -24.12
CA ALA A 421 -20.79 8.47 -23.83
C ALA A 421 -22.26 8.42 -23.35
N THR A 422 -23.04 7.48 -23.91
CA THR A 422 -24.41 7.16 -23.49
C THR A 422 -24.43 6.41 -22.15
N ARG A 423 -24.06 7.09 -21.06
CA ARG A 423 -24.18 6.53 -19.71
C ARG A 423 -25.56 6.88 -19.14
N THR A 424 -26.08 6.09 -18.21
CA THR A 424 -27.30 6.44 -17.46
C THR A 424 -26.97 7.40 -16.31
N LYS A 425 -25.74 7.35 -15.82
CA LYS A 425 -25.19 8.15 -14.75
C LYS A 425 -23.74 8.50 -15.07
N PHE A 426 -23.35 9.75 -14.80
CA PHE A 426 -21.97 10.22 -14.85
C PHE A 426 -21.54 10.63 -13.45
N THR A 427 -20.36 10.20 -13.03
CA THR A 427 -19.78 10.56 -11.73
C THR A 427 -18.48 11.30 -11.96
N ALA A 428 -18.31 12.42 -11.27
CA ALA A 428 -17.09 13.21 -11.31
C ALA A 428 -16.67 13.57 -9.89
N THR A 429 -15.38 13.45 -9.63
CA THR A 429 -14.75 13.93 -8.40
C THR A 429 -13.93 15.15 -8.77
N ILE A 430 -14.29 16.30 -8.22
CA ILE A 430 -13.69 17.59 -8.56
C ILE A 430 -12.84 18.02 -7.37
N GLY A 431 -11.52 18.06 -7.55
CA GLY A 431 -10.59 18.53 -6.54
C GLY A 431 -10.51 20.06 -6.46
N GLY A 432 -9.64 20.57 -5.58
CA GLY A 432 -9.29 21.99 -5.55
C GLY A 432 -10.29 22.89 -4.81
N ILE A 433 -11.12 22.31 -3.93
CA ILE A 433 -12.05 23.09 -3.10
C ILE A 433 -11.27 24.05 -2.18
N PRO A 434 -11.61 25.35 -2.16
CA PRO A 434 -10.99 26.33 -1.27
C PRO A 434 -11.09 25.96 0.22
N VAL A 435 -10.05 26.29 0.98
CA VAL A 435 -9.94 25.98 2.41
C VAL A 435 -11.02 26.65 3.29
N GLY A 436 -11.68 27.70 2.79
CA GLY A 436 -12.76 28.39 3.49
C GLY A 436 -14.10 27.63 3.53
N ILE A 437 -14.25 26.57 2.71
CA ILE A 437 -15.46 25.75 2.68
C ILE A 437 -15.32 24.63 3.72
N ILE A 438 -16.05 24.76 4.83
CA ILE A 438 -16.02 23.87 6.01
C ILE A 438 -17.42 23.45 6.49
N SER A 439 -18.46 23.76 5.72
CA SER A 439 -19.84 23.43 6.04
C SER A 439 -20.62 23.28 4.73
N ASP A 440 -21.88 22.85 4.85
CA ASP A 440 -22.78 22.70 3.71
C ASP A 440 -22.78 23.94 2.82
N ARG A 441 -22.92 23.73 1.51
CA ARG A 441 -22.95 24.80 0.50
C ARG A 441 -24.09 24.60 -0.46
N TYR A 442 -24.62 25.71 -0.96
CA TYR A 442 -25.62 25.73 -2.00
C TYR A 442 -24.91 25.70 -3.35
N VAL A 443 -24.96 24.55 -4.03
CA VAL A 443 -24.25 24.33 -5.29
C VAL A 443 -25.24 24.42 -6.43
N CYS A 444 -24.90 25.21 -7.44
CA CYS A 444 -25.67 25.39 -8.66
C CYS A 444 -24.88 24.89 -9.86
N LEU A 445 -25.51 24.13 -10.74
CA LEU A 445 -24.96 23.71 -12.02
C LEU A 445 -25.82 24.26 -13.15
N GLN A 446 -25.19 24.80 -14.18
CA GLN A 446 -25.86 25.26 -15.40
C GLN A 446 -25.17 24.70 -16.66
N PRO A 447 -25.92 24.35 -17.71
CA PRO A 447 -25.35 24.03 -19.01
C PRO A 447 -24.63 25.22 -19.64
N SER A 448 -23.51 24.97 -20.31
CA SER A 448 -22.80 26.01 -21.05
C SER A 448 -23.66 26.56 -22.18
N GLY A 449 -24.02 27.84 -22.06
CA GLY A 449 -24.85 28.56 -23.02
C GLY A 449 -26.34 28.61 -22.71
N ASP A 450 -26.80 27.98 -21.64
CA ASP A 450 -28.19 28.07 -21.17
C ASP A 450 -28.22 28.27 -19.65
N ALA A 451 -28.15 29.54 -19.23
CA ALA A 451 -28.19 29.91 -17.81
C ALA A 451 -29.58 29.71 -17.18
N ASN A 452 -30.64 29.59 -17.98
CA ASN A 452 -32.00 29.43 -17.47
C ASN A 452 -32.27 27.97 -17.04
N ALA A 453 -31.50 27.03 -17.57
CA ALA A 453 -31.55 25.61 -17.20
C ALA A 453 -30.69 25.27 -15.95
N GLU A 454 -30.40 26.27 -15.13
CA GLU A 454 -29.67 26.08 -13.87
C GLU A 454 -30.45 25.18 -12.90
N GLN A 455 -29.74 24.31 -12.21
CA GLN A 455 -30.25 23.48 -11.12
C GLN A 455 -29.40 23.74 -9.89
N CYS A 456 -30.03 23.94 -8.73
CA CYS A 456 -29.32 24.20 -7.48
C CYS A 456 -29.78 23.26 -6.37
N LYS A 457 -28.83 22.82 -5.52
CA LYS A 457 -29.09 21.95 -4.37
C LYS A 457 -28.11 22.23 -3.24
N TRP A 458 -28.58 22.06 -2.01
CA TRP A 458 -27.70 21.98 -0.85
C TRP A 458 -26.94 20.66 -0.86
N LEU A 459 -25.62 20.75 -0.83
CA LEU A 459 -24.75 19.58 -0.70
C LEU A 459 -24.14 19.56 0.69
N LYS A 460 -24.20 18.39 1.31
CA LYS A 460 -23.66 18.16 2.66
C LYS A 460 -22.14 18.17 2.64
N TYR A 461 -21.56 18.75 3.68
CA TYR A 461 -20.14 18.69 3.98
C TYR A 461 -19.85 17.55 4.94
N GLU A 462 -19.05 16.59 4.51
CA GLU A 462 -18.63 15.43 5.30
C GLU A 462 -17.12 15.48 5.52
N ALA A 463 -16.69 15.59 6.77
CA ALA A 463 -15.28 15.57 7.15
C ALA A 463 -14.94 14.28 7.89
N SER A 464 -13.94 13.57 7.39
CA SER A 464 -13.34 12.43 8.09
C SER A 464 -12.18 12.95 8.96
N PRO A 465 -12.00 12.42 10.19
CA PRO A 465 -10.86 12.77 11.01
C PRO A 465 -9.54 12.33 10.34
N LEU A 466 -8.44 12.97 10.72
CA LEU A 466 -7.11 12.54 10.26
C LEU A 466 -6.86 11.10 10.68
N ARG A 467 -6.22 10.33 9.80
CA ARG A 467 -5.85 8.95 10.10
C ARG A 467 -4.80 8.91 11.21
N GLU A 468 -5.17 8.37 12.36
CA GLU A 468 -4.24 8.13 13.46
C GLU A 468 -3.35 6.93 13.13
N ARG A 469 -2.03 7.13 13.22
CA ARG A 469 -1.07 6.03 13.12
C ARG A 469 -0.94 5.36 14.48
N GLN A 470 -1.54 4.19 14.66
CA GLN A 470 -1.31 3.40 15.86
C GLN A 470 0.12 2.84 15.82
N MET A 471 0.98 3.35 16.70
CA MET A 471 2.37 2.92 16.86
C MET A 471 2.63 2.63 18.33
N ALA A 472 2.13 1.49 18.82
CA ALA A 472 2.54 0.97 20.11
C ALA A 472 2.37 -0.55 20.13
N HIS A 473 3.48 -1.26 19.88
CA HIS A 473 3.53 -2.69 20.18
C HIS A 473 3.53 -2.87 21.70
N ARG A 474 2.63 -3.74 22.17
CA ARG A 474 2.42 -4.03 23.60
C ARG A 474 3.53 -4.97 24.08
N TRP A 475 3.85 -4.90 25.38
CA TRP A 475 4.65 -5.94 26.02
C TRP A 475 3.94 -7.28 25.90
N GLN A 476 4.66 -8.30 25.45
CA GLN A 476 4.14 -9.64 25.32
C GLN A 476 4.57 -10.49 26.50
N VAL A 477 3.61 -11.18 27.11
CA VAL A 477 3.89 -12.14 28.17
C VAL A 477 4.23 -13.48 27.54
N GLY A 478 5.39 -14.02 27.88
CA GLY A 478 5.84 -15.34 27.48
C GLY A 478 6.12 -16.22 28.70
N VAL A 479 5.96 -17.53 28.50
CA VAL A 479 6.38 -18.56 29.45
C VAL A 479 7.34 -19.48 28.72
N GLY A 480 8.60 -19.50 29.16
CA GLY A 480 9.65 -20.35 28.65
C GLY A 480 9.45 -21.80 29.08
N ASN A 481 9.93 -22.72 28.25
CA ASN A 481 9.98 -24.13 28.58
C ASN A 481 11.45 -24.56 28.68
N CYS A 482 11.92 -24.83 29.90
CA CYS A 482 13.22 -25.41 30.15
C CYS A 482 13.12 -26.46 31.27
N PRO A 483 12.97 -27.75 30.92
CA PRO A 483 13.01 -28.82 31.90
C PRO A 483 14.42 -28.90 32.50
N GLY A 484 14.55 -28.88 33.83
CA GLY A 484 15.86 -28.86 34.51
C GLY A 484 16.41 -27.47 34.85
N CYS A 485 15.88 -26.37 34.28
CA CYS A 485 16.35 -25.03 34.62
C CYS A 485 15.94 -24.65 36.06
N ASN A 486 16.89 -24.07 36.81
CA ASN A 486 16.65 -23.50 38.16
C ASN A 486 16.11 -24.51 39.20
N GLU A 487 16.36 -25.80 38.97
CA GLU A 487 15.89 -26.93 39.80
C GLU A 487 16.70 -27.18 41.09
N ARG A 488 17.53 -26.22 41.53
CA ARG A 488 18.33 -26.36 42.75
C ARG A 488 17.50 -26.03 44.00
N GLY A 489 17.52 -26.92 45.00
CA GLY A 489 16.89 -26.72 46.31
C GLY A 489 16.60 -28.03 47.06
N ILE A 490 16.46 -27.95 48.40
CA ILE A 490 16.10 -29.09 49.27
C ILE A 490 14.75 -29.69 48.85
N GLU A 491 13.84 -28.88 48.31
CA GLU A 491 12.54 -29.33 47.79
C GLU A 491 12.67 -30.30 46.62
N ASN A 492 13.64 -30.10 45.72
CA ASN A 492 13.88 -31.01 44.59
C ASN A 492 14.69 -32.24 45.02
N PHE A 493 15.54 -32.12 46.05
CA PHE A 493 16.15 -33.27 46.73
C PHE A 493 15.07 -34.13 47.42
N LEU A 494 14.07 -33.52 48.06
CA LEU A 494 12.95 -34.20 48.68
C LEU A 494 12.00 -34.83 47.63
N LEU A 495 11.77 -34.17 46.49
CA LEU A 495 11.05 -34.75 45.35
C LEU A 495 11.81 -35.94 44.74
N LYS A 496 13.13 -35.82 44.56
CA LYS A 496 14.00 -36.93 44.14
C LYS A 496 14.20 -38.01 45.21
N LEU A 497 13.72 -37.79 46.44
CA LEU A 497 13.67 -38.80 47.51
C LEU A 497 12.28 -39.43 47.65
N ASP A 498 11.29 -39.03 46.84
CA ASP A 498 9.96 -39.64 46.84
C ASP A 498 10.04 -41.03 46.17
N PRO A 499 9.83 -42.14 46.91
CA PRO A 499 9.98 -43.49 46.38
C PRO A 499 9.02 -43.80 45.21
N ARG A 500 7.96 -43.00 45.06
CA ARG A 500 6.97 -43.13 43.99
C ARG A 500 7.53 -42.74 42.62
N GLN A 501 8.46 -41.79 42.56
CA GLN A 501 9.07 -41.32 41.31
C GLN A 501 10.30 -42.16 40.89
N TRP A 502 10.87 -42.96 41.81
CA TRP A 502 12.01 -43.84 41.51
C TRP A 502 11.68 -44.98 40.54
N LEU A 503 10.39 -45.29 40.41
CA LEU A 503 9.88 -46.38 39.57
C LEU A 503 9.30 -45.88 38.23
N ASP A 504 9.17 -44.56 38.04
CA ASP A 504 8.70 -43.97 36.78
C ASP A 504 9.84 -44.01 35.75
N GLY A 505 9.75 -44.95 34.81
CA GLY A 505 10.72 -45.13 33.71
C GLY A 505 11.24 -46.56 33.53
N LEU A 506 10.92 -47.49 34.42
CA LEU A 506 11.28 -48.91 34.28
C LEU A 506 10.33 -49.61 33.29
N ASN A 507 10.65 -49.58 32.00
CA ASN A 507 9.84 -50.22 30.95
C ASN A 507 10.29 -51.65 30.60
N SER A 508 11.38 -52.15 31.17
CA SER A 508 11.85 -53.53 30.96
C SER A 508 11.98 -54.32 32.26
N THR A 509 11.67 -55.62 32.22
CA THR A 509 11.85 -56.55 33.35
C THR A 509 13.32 -56.69 33.75
N THR A 510 14.25 -56.45 32.81
CA THR A 510 15.69 -56.44 33.05
C THR A 510 16.15 -55.25 33.89
N GLU A 511 15.63 -54.04 33.66
CA GLU A 511 15.99 -52.84 34.43
C GLU A 511 15.46 -52.90 35.88
N ALA A 512 14.29 -53.52 36.07
CA ALA A 512 13.73 -53.73 37.40
C ALA A 512 14.58 -54.71 38.23
N VAL A 513 15.10 -55.78 37.61
CA VAL A 513 15.96 -56.76 38.27
C VAL A 513 17.34 -56.18 38.59
N THR A 514 17.93 -55.38 37.69
CA THR A 514 19.20 -54.69 37.96
C THR A 514 19.06 -53.65 39.06
N CYS A 515 17.97 -52.88 39.08
CA CYS A 515 17.69 -51.93 40.16
C CYS A 515 17.53 -52.64 41.52
N ALA A 516 16.79 -53.76 41.57
CA ALA A 516 16.64 -54.55 42.79
C ALA A 516 17.98 -55.11 43.29
N LEU A 517 18.86 -55.52 42.37
CA LEU A 517 20.19 -56.05 42.69
C LEU A 517 21.14 -54.95 43.20
N GLU A 518 21.11 -53.76 42.61
CA GLU A 518 21.88 -52.60 43.09
C GLU A 518 21.43 -52.16 44.49
N VAL A 519 20.11 -52.10 44.73
CA VAL A 519 19.57 -51.78 46.07
C VAL A 519 19.99 -52.85 47.09
N ALA A 520 19.94 -54.13 46.73
CA ALA A 520 20.38 -55.22 47.60
C ALA A 520 21.88 -55.14 47.92
N LEU A 521 22.73 -54.79 46.94
CA LEU A 521 24.17 -54.59 47.14
C LEU A 521 24.47 -53.40 48.05
N ILE A 522 23.71 -52.30 47.93
CA ILE A 522 23.85 -51.13 48.81
C ILE A 522 23.45 -51.51 50.25
N ILE A 523 22.35 -52.21 50.44
CA ILE A 523 21.92 -52.68 51.77
C ILE A 523 22.97 -53.63 52.36
N ALA A 524 23.52 -54.55 51.56
CA ALA A 524 24.58 -55.45 51.99
C ALA A 524 25.88 -54.71 52.35
N SER A 525 26.25 -53.66 51.61
CA SER A 525 27.43 -52.85 51.92
C SER A 525 27.24 -52.05 53.21
N ILE A 526 26.04 -51.50 53.45
CA ILE A 526 25.71 -50.79 54.69
C ILE A 526 25.76 -51.75 55.87
N LEU A 527 25.16 -52.94 55.75
CA LEU A 527 25.21 -53.98 56.79
C LEU A 527 26.64 -54.45 57.08
N ALA A 528 27.45 -54.65 56.04
CA ALA A 528 28.86 -55.00 56.18
C ALA A 528 29.64 -53.88 56.90
N THR A 529 29.38 -52.62 56.55
CA THR A 529 30.01 -51.46 57.18
C THR A 529 29.61 -51.36 58.66
N VAL A 530 28.33 -51.55 58.98
CA VAL A 530 27.84 -51.58 60.36
C VAL A 530 28.46 -52.74 61.15
N LEU A 531 28.59 -53.93 60.55
CA LEU A 531 29.25 -55.09 61.16
C LEU A 531 30.74 -54.83 61.41
N ILE A 532 31.47 -54.27 60.45
CA ILE A 532 32.89 -53.93 60.61
C ILE A 532 33.06 -52.87 61.71
N CYS A 533 32.24 -51.82 61.72
CA CYS A 533 32.28 -50.80 62.75
C CYS A 533 31.96 -51.39 64.14
N THR A 534 30.91 -52.20 64.27
CA THR A 534 30.45 -52.70 65.57
C THR A 534 31.24 -53.89 66.10
N LYS A 535 31.78 -54.76 65.23
CA LYS A 535 32.48 -55.99 65.61
C LYS A 535 34.00 -55.91 65.48
N CYS A 536 34.55 -55.00 64.69
CA CYS A 536 36.00 -54.85 64.53
C CYS A 536 36.49 -53.54 65.16
N ILE A 537 35.91 -52.40 64.79
CA ILE A 537 36.44 -51.09 65.20
C ILE A 537 36.15 -50.77 66.67
N ILE A 538 34.90 -50.95 67.12
CA ILE A 538 34.51 -50.66 68.52
C ILE A 538 35.26 -51.53 69.56
N PRO A 539 35.44 -52.86 69.39
CA PRO A 539 36.22 -53.65 70.34
C PRO A 539 37.72 -53.33 70.31
N LEU A 540 38.30 -53.02 69.15
CA LEU A 540 39.71 -52.55 69.06
C LEU A 540 39.91 -51.23 69.80
N ALA A 541 38.96 -50.29 69.71
CA ALA A 541 38.98 -49.03 70.47
C ALA A 541 38.80 -49.24 71.98
N ARG A 542 38.08 -50.27 72.42
CA ARG A 542 37.97 -50.62 73.85
C ARG A 542 39.25 -51.26 74.40
N CYS A 543 39.97 -52.05 73.61
CA CYS A 543 41.25 -52.63 74.03
C CYS A 543 42.35 -51.56 74.20
N THR A 544 42.43 -50.56 73.31
CA THR A 544 43.43 -49.49 73.41
C THR A 544 43.20 -48.53 74.57
N ILE A 545 41.96 -48.34 75.02
CA ILE A 545 41.62 -47.49 76.18
C ILE A 545 41.83 -48.24 77.52
N SER A 546 41.89 -49.58 77.52
CA SER A 546 42.05 -50.40 78.74
C SER A 546 43.51 -50.59 79.20
N LEU A 547 44.50 -50.28 78.34
CA LEU A 547 45.94 -50.40 78.64
C LEU A 547 46.55 -49.16 79.32
N SER A 548 45.78 -48.07 79.55
CA SER A 548 46.30 -46.82 80.14
C SER A 548 45.99 -46.64 81.63
N LYS A 549 46.02 -47.72 82.44
CA LYS A 549 46.08 -47.58 83.90
C LYS A 549 47.55 -47.52 84.37
N PRO A 550 48.04 -46.37 84.87
CA PRO A 550 49.38 -46.28 85.44
C PRO A 550 49.46 -47.05 86.78
N PRO A 551 50.61 -47.65 87.12
CA PRO A 551 50.80 -48.32 88.40
C PRO A 551 50.75 -47.30 89.55
N LYS A 552 49.96 -47.60 90.59
CA LYS A 552 49.96 -46.83 91.84
C LYS A 552 51.26 -47.10 92.60
N LYS A 553 51.89 -46.03 93.11
CA LYS A 553 52.91 -46.07 94.16
C LYS A 553 52.35 -46.67 95.44
#